data_AF-A0A8T7M5X8-F1
#
_entry.id   AF-A0A8T7M5X8-F1
#
_cell.length_a   1.000
_cell.length_b   1.000
_cell.length_c   1.000
_cell.angle_alpha   90.00
_cell.angle_beta   90.00
_cell.angle_gamma   90.00
#
_symmetry.space_group_name_H-M   'P 1'
#
loop_
_entity.id
_entity.type
_entity.pdbx_description
1 polymer ?
#
loop_
_entity_poly.entity_id
_entity_poly.type
_entity_poly.pdbx_seq_one_letter_code
_entity_poly.pdbx_strand_id
1 'polypeptide(L)'
;MGHIFSGNKFKTRFWSILPVLVLTLSLTLAACGDNAPVSSSATTTTSPNVTQDDGSQLNPLVSKLATNGITRFYVTVEGTKQGKFKGESLQSKNANKIDGIRFSYGITSPRDAASGLATGKRLHKPISFTKEWGAATPQFFQAMTTNENLKSVLFEFTKTNANGEEYVYFTIKLTNANIANINYTEDSLAKSGDPSNGLQLEEISVTFQKIEIENKDGKTIATDDWSVNN
;
A
#
# COMPACT_ATOMS: atom_id res chain seq x y z
N MET A 1 -18.83 -53.40 50.34
CA MET A 1 -19.47 -52.19 49.79
C MET A 1 -19.25 -52.16 48.28
N GLY A 2 -20.32 -52.21 47.48
CA GLY A 2 -20.31 -51.83 46.05
C GLY A 2 -20.36 -52.96 45.00
N HIS A 3 -21.58 -53.32 44.57
CA HIS A 3 -21.93 -54.20 43.45
C HIS A 3 -21.72 -53.50 42.07
N ILE A 4 -21.13 -54.15 41.05
CA ILE A 4 -21.66 -54.83 39.82
C ILE A 4 -22.57 -54.04 38.84
N PHE A 5 -22.30 -54.25 37.53
CA PHE A 5 -23.08 -54.08 36.27
C PHE A 5 -23.17 -52.66 35.69
N SER A 6 -23.29 -52.38 34.38
CA SER A 6 -23.11 -53.05 33.06
C SER A 6 -23.68 -52.07 32.03
N GLY A 7 -23.17 -52.09 30.79
CA GLY A 7 -23.63 -51.21 29.71
C GLY A 7 -25.01 -51.52 29.11
N ASN A 8 -25.50 -50.57 28.31
CA ASN A 8 -26.34 -50.73 27.09
C ASN A 8 -26.60 -49.32 26.52
N LYS A 9 -26.15 -48.99 25.30
CA LYS A 9 -26.77 -49.16 23.97
C LYS A 9 -28.12 -48.44 23.75
N PHE A 10 -28.22 -47.88 22.53
CA PHE A 10 -29.40 -47.41 21.76
C PHE A 10 -29.89 -45.97 21.94
N LYS A 11 -29.74 -45.16 20.87
CA LYS A 11 -30.82 -45.00 19.86
C LYS A 11 -30.36 -44.23 18.62
N THR A 12 -30.47 -44.92 17.48
CA THR A 12 -30.58 -44.38 16.12
C THR A 12 -31.93 -43.69 15.94
N ARG A 13 -31.98 -42.60 15.16
CA ARG A 13 -33.17 -42.23 14.37
C ARG A 13 -32.78 -41.60 13.04
N PHE A 14 -33.34 -42.21 12.00
CA PHE A 14 -33.27 -41.91 10.58
C PHE A 14 -34.58 -41.20 10.16
N TRP A 15 -34.54 -40.46 9.05
CA TRP A 15 -35.63 -39.98 8.16
C TRP A 15 -36.41 -38.70 8.51
N SER A 16 -36.31 -37.69 7.63
CA SER A 16 -37.39 -37.39 6.66
C SER A 16 -36.89 -36.52 5.49
N ILE A 17 -37.09 -37.02 4.27
CA ILE A 17 -36.98 -36.31 2.98
C ILE A 17 -38.39 -35.83 2.62
N LEU A 18 -38.56 -34.62 2.07
CA LEU A 18 -39.49 -34.21 0.98
C LEU A 18 -39.47 -32.66 0.81
N PRO A 19 -39.88 -32.11 -0.36
CA PRO A 19 -39.17 -31.05 -1.08
C PRO A 19 -40.07 -29.83 -1.40
N VAL A 20 -39.68 -29.08 -2.45
CA VAL A 20 -40.48 -28.13 -3.26
C VAL A 20 -40.27 -26.64 -2.91
N LEU A 21 -39.61 -25.90 -3.81
CA LEU A 21 -40.28 -24.96 -4.71
C LEU A 21 -39.27 -24.41 -5.74
N VAL A 22 -39.39 -24.87 -6.99
CA VAL A 22 -38.71 -24.29 -8.16
C VAL A 22 -39.62 -23.19 -8.69
N LEU A 23 -39.15 -21.94 -8.70
CA LEU A 23 -39.83 -20.83 -9.36
C LEU A 23 -39.15 -20.59 -10.71
N THR A 24 -39.81 -21.03 -11.78
CA THR A 24 -39.41 -20.74 -13.16
C THR A 24 -39.90 -19.34 -13.54
N LEU A 25 -38.99 -18.43 -13.86
CA LEU A 25 -39.30 -17.17 -14.53
C LEU A 25 -38.93 -17.30 -16.02
N SER A 26 -39.94 -17.46 -16.86
CA SER A 26 -39.81 -17.44 -18.32
C SER A 26 -39.70 -15.99 -18.79
N LEU A 27 -38.62 -15.64 -19.50
CA LEU A 27 -38.55 -14.41 -20.28
C LEU A 27 -38.32 -14.78 -21.75
N THR A 28 -39.36 -14.56 -22.55
CA THR A 28 -39.40 -14.76 -23.99
C THR A 28 -38.57 -13.68 -24.67
N LEU A 29 -37.50 -14.06 -25.39
CA LEU A 29 -36.77 -13.15 -26.29
C LEU A 29 -37.16 -13.47 -27.74
N ALA A 30 -37.76 -12.49 -28.40
CA ALA A 30 -38.16 -12.55 -29.80
C ALA A 30 -36.94 -12.67 -30.71
N ALA A 31 -36.95 -13.67 -31.59
CA ALA A 31 -35.98 -13.81 -32.66
C ALA A 31 -36.35 -12.86 -33.82
N CYS A 32 -35.36 -12.11 -34.29
CA CYS A 32 -35.40 -11.37 -35.55
C CYS A 32 -34.24 -11.84 -36.43
N GLY A 33 -34.56 -12.29 -37.64
CA GLY A 33 -33.83 -11.99 -38.87
C GLY A 33 -32.48 -12.66 -39.14
N ASP A 34 -32.54 -13.72 -39.97
CA ASP A 34 -31.71 -14.01 -41.14
C ASP A 34 -30.20 -14.28 -41.05
N ASN A 35 -29.84 -15.43 -41.65
CA ASN A 35 -28.51 -15.98 -41.81
C ASN A 35 -27.85 -15.59 -43.15
N ALA A 36 -26.50 -15.64 -43.10
CA ALA A 36 -25.53 -16.03 -44.14
C ALA A 36 -24.73 -14.90 -44.84
N PRO A 37 -23.57 -15.19 -45.45
CA PRO A 37 -22.26 -15.09 -44.81
C PRO A 37 -21.25 -14.23 -45.61
N VAL A 38 -20.20 -13.68 -44.98
CA VAL A 38 -19.07 -13.09 -45.72
C VAL A 38 -17.74 -13.54 -45.14
N SER A 39 -16.91 -13.99 -46.08
CA SER A 39 -15.57 -14.55 -45.98
C SER A 39 -14.50 -13.50 -45.63
N SER A 40 -13.38 -13.97 -45.04
CA SER A 40 -12.00 -13.84 -45.58
C SER A 40 -10.92 -13.57 -44.52
N SER A 41 -9.93 -14.48 -44.52
CA SER A 41 -8.51 -14.34 -44.17
C SER A 41 -8.10 -13.75 -42.81
N ALA A 42 -7.84 -14.65 -41.85
CA ALA A 42 -6.87 -14.41 -40.78
C ALA A 42 -5.45 -14.55 -41.35
N THR A 43 -4.68 -13.46 -41.35
CA THR A 43 -3.24 -13.51 -41.61
C THR A 43 -2.53 -13.67 -40.28
N THR A 44 -1.97 -14.85 -40.10
CA THR A 44 -0.98 -15.18 -39.07
C THR A 44 0.33 -14.46 -39.40
N THR A 45 0.82 -13.60 -38.51
CA THR A 45 2.22 -13.17 -38.55
C THR A 45 2.89 -13.42 -37.20
N THR A 46 3.50 -14.60 -37.17
CA THR A 46 4.66 -15.07 -36.39
C THR A 46 5.37 -14.04 -35.49
N SER A 47 5.40 -14.36 -34.20
CA SER A 47 6.40 -13.92 -33.23
C SER A 47 7.77 -14.57 -33.53
N PRO A 48 8.90 -13.86 -33.43
CA PRO A 48 10.19 -14.49 -33.20
C PRO A 48 10.43 -14.64 -31.69
N ASN A 49 10.80 -15.87 -31.34
CA ASN A 49 11.16 -16.35 -30.01
C ASN A 49 12.67 -16.11 -29.71
N VAL A 50 13.06 -16.42 -28.47
CA VAL A 50 14.42 -16.51 -27.87
C VAL A 50 14.89 -15.19 -27.22
N THR A 51 15.09 -15.10 -25.90
CA THR A 51 15.93 -15.98 -25.08
C THR A 51 15.35 -16.19 -23.67
N GLN A 52 15.40 -17.43 -23.16
CA GLN A 52 15.34 -17.72 -21.73
C GLN A 52 16.60 -17.12 -21.07
N ASP A 53 16.42 -16.00 -20.38
CA ASP A 53 17.40 -15.47 -19.44
C ASP A 53 16.96 -15.84 -18.02
N ASP A 54 17.95 -16.06 -17.17
CA ASP A 54 17.89 -16.64 -15.85
C ASP A 54 16.95 -15.90 -14.88
N GLY A 55 16.66 -16.57 -13.76
CA GLY A 55 15.72 -16.09 -12.76
C GLY A 55 16.14 -14.76 -12.12
N SER A 56 15.68 -13.64 -12.67
CA SER A 56 15.67 -12.34 -11.99
C SER A 56 14.69 -11.31 -12.58
N GLN A 57 13.68 -11.75 -13.33
CA GLN A 57 12.71 -10.83 -13.95
C GLN A 57 11.84 -10.17 -12.87
N LEU A 58 12.30 -9.00 -12.40
CA LEU A 58 11.52 -8.10 -11.56
C LEU A 58 10.19 -7.80 -12.23
N ASN A 59 9.09 -7.81 -11.47
CA ASN A 59 7.74 -7.56 -11.97
C ASN A 59 7.72 -6.32 -12.91
N PRO A 60 6.97 -6.34 -14.03
CA PRO A 60 6.88 -5.21 -14.98
C PRO A 60 6.59 -3.84 -14.34
N LEU A 61 5.93 -3.79 -13.18
CA LEU A 61 5.75 -2.57 -12.40
C LEU A 61 7.05 -2.13 -11.68
N VAL A 62 7.84 -3.08 -11.19
CA VAL A 62 9.19 -2.81 -10.64
C VAL A 62 10.12 -2.29 -11.73
N SER A 63 10.10 -2.91 -12.92
CA SER A 63 10.94 -2.48 -14.03
C SER A 63 10.49 -1.12 -14.59
N LYS A 64 9.19 -0.84 -14.67
CA LYS A 64 8.67 0.44 -15.13
C LYS A 64 9.09 1.62 -14.25
N LEU A 65 8.99 1.51 -12.91
CA LEU A 65 9.38 2.65 -12.05
C LEU A 65 10.90 2.74 -11.82
N ALA A 66 11.64 1.64 -11.98
CA ALA A 66 13.11 1.67 -11.98
C ALA A 66 13.66 2.33 -13.25
N THR A 67 13.05 2.07 -14.41
CA THR A 67 13.40 2.67 -15.70
C THR A 67 13.16 4.19 -15.71
N ASN A 68 12.21 4.65 -14.90
CA ASN A 68 11.80 6.05 -14.81
C ASN A 68 12.57 6.89 -13.78
N GLY A 69 13.61 6.34 -13.11
CA GLY A 69 14.44 7.10 -12.16
C GLY A 69 13.73 7.47 -10.85
N ILE A 70 12.64 6.78 -10.49
CA ILE A 70 11.89 7.05 -9.26
C ILE A 70 12.66 6.47 -8.07
N THR A 71 13.12 7.35 -7.17
CA THR A 71 13.69 6.92 -5.89
C THR A 71 12.58 6.31 -5.05
N ARG A 72 12.66 5.00 -4.81
CA ARG A 72 11.73 4.29 -3.93
C ARG A 72 12.22 4.37 -2.50
N PHE A 73 11.32 4.72 -1.59
CA PHE A 73 11.50 4.48 -0.16
C PHE A 73 10.40 3.51 0.28
N TYR A 74 10.65 2.79 1.36
CA TYR A 74 9.67 1.88 1.91
C TYR A 74 8.91 2.52 3.05
N VAL A 75 7.63 2.20 3.14
CA VAL A 75 6.78 2.62 4.25
C VAL A 75 6.29 1.39 4.99
N THR A 76 6.44 1.40 6.31
CA THR A 76 5.83 0.43 7.21
C THR A 76 4.89 1.16 8.16
N VAL A 77 3.62 0.75 8.18
CA VAL A 77 2.57 1.36 9.01
C VAL A 77 2.00 0.34 9.97
N GLU A 78 1.81 0.74 11.23
CA GLU A 78 1.09 -0.03 12.25
C GLU A 78 -0.03 0.81 12.85
N GLY A 79 -1.28 0.42 12.57
CA GLY A 79 -2.48 0.96 13.18
C GLY A 79 -2.72 0.40 14.58
N THR A 80 -3.38 1.19 15.44
CA THR A 80 -3.78 0.73 16.78
C THR A 80 -4.85 -0.35 16.75
N LYS A 81 -5.77 -0.31 15.77
CA LYS A 81 -6.90 -1.24 15.60
C LYS A 81 -6.66 -2.23 14.47
N GLN A 82 -6.12 -1.74 13.35
CA GLN A 82 -5.89 -2.57 12.15
C GLN A 82 -4.58 -3.38 12.20
N GLY A 83 -3.69 -3.09 13.15
CA GLY A 83 -2.36 -3.70 13.23
C GLY A 83 -1.46 -3.29 12.07
N LYS A 84 -0.53 -4.15 11.66
CA LYS A 84 0.39 -3.86 10.56
C LYS A 84 -0.36 -3.81 9.22
N PHE A 85 -0.16 -2.73 8.47
CA PHE A 85 -0.75 -2.59 7.14
C PHE A 85 -0.09 -3.57 6.16
N LYS A 86 -0.83 -3.95 5.12
CA LYS A 86 -0.37 -4.89 4.11
C LYS A 86 0.78 -4.28 3.31
N GLY A 87 1.82 -5.08 3.08
CA GLY A 87 2.88 -4.73 2.15
C GLY A 87 2.40 -4.87 0.71
N GLU A 88 2.96 -4.04 -0.14
CA GLU A 88 2.65 -3.96 -1.57
C GLU A 88 3.92 -4.00 -2.43
N SER A 89 5.10 -4.01 -1.78
CA SER A 89 6.36 -4.06 -2.50
C SER A 89 6.47 -5.35 -3.28
N LEU A 90 6.90 -5.20 -4.52
CA LEU A 90 7.06 -6.30 -5.46
C LEU A 90 8.42 -6.99 -5.29
N GLN A 91 9.34 -6.40 -4.53
CA GLN A 91 10.59 -7.04 -4.16
C GLN A 91 10.33 -8.08 -3.06
N SER A 92 10.67 -9.35 -3.31
CA SER A 92 10.42 -10.43 -2.35
C SER A 92 11.02 -10.18 -0.97
N LYS A 93 12.16 -9.50 -0.89
CA LYS A 93 12.82 -9.12 0.39
C LYS A 93 12.03 -8.07 1.19
N ASN A 94 11.22 -7.25 0.52
CA ASN A 94 10.47 -6.13 1.11
C ASN A 94 8.95 -6.28 0.95
N ALA A 95 8.45 -7.47 0.64
CA ALA A 95 7.03 -7.74 0.34
C ALA A 95 6.05 -7.36 1.47
N ASN A 96 6.55 -7.15 2.68
CA ASN A 96 5.78 -6.70 3.85
C ASN A 96 5.80 -5.18 4.05
N LYS A 97 6.35 -4.42 3.09
CA LYS A 97 6.44 -2.96 3.09
C LYS A 97 5.69 -2.38 1.90
N ILE A 98 5.36 -1.10 2.00
CA ILE A 98 4.67 -0.33 0.95
C ILE A 98 5.73 0.46 0.16
N ASP A 99 5.61 0.50 -1.16
CA ASP A 99 6.50 1.30 -2.01
C ASP A 99 6.02 2.76 -2.05
N GLY A 100 6.89 3.68 -1.66
CA GLY A 100 6.68 5.13 -1.75
C GLY A 100 7.42 5.73 -2.95
N ILE A 101 6.77 6.71 -3.59
CA ILE A 101 7.23 7.37 -4.84
C ILE A 101 7.73 8.78 -4.55
N ARG A 102 6.98 9.55 -3.75
CA ARG A 102 7.30 10.95 -3.41
C ARG A 102 7.22 11.14 -1.90
N PHE A 103 8.12 11.93 -1.35
CA PHE A 103 8.15 12.28 0.07
C PHE A 103 8.39 13.78 0.22
N SER A 104 7.62 14.43 1.10
CA SER A 104 7.75 15.86 1.42
C SER A 104 7.52 16.08 2.90
N TYR A 105 8.41 16.85 3.51
CA TYR A 105 8.33 17.24 4.91
C TYR A 105 8.93 18.62 5.10
N GLY A 106 8.31 19.44 5.94
CA GLY A 106 8.79 20.77 6.26
C GLY A 106 8.56 21.12 7.73
N ILE A 107 9.53 21.82 8.30
CA ILE A 107 9.45 22.39 9.63
C ILE A 107 9.79 23.88 9.54
N THR A 108 9.02 24.71 10.23
CA THR A 108 9.23 26.16 10.24
C THR A 108 9.29 26.64 11.68
N SER A 109 10.35 27.33 12.04
CA SER A 109 10.43 28.07 13.31
C SER A 109 10.06 29.52 13.03
N PRO A 110 8.96 30.06 13.58
CA PRO A 110 8.61 31.46 13.44
C PRO A 110 9.75 32.36 13.93
N ARG A 111 10.06 33.40 13.16
CA ARG A 111 11.08 34.40 13.49
C ARG A 111 10.52 35.80 13.32
N ASP A 112 11.00 36.71 14.15
CA ASP A 112 10.76 38.15 13.99
C ASP A 112 11.49 38.66 12.74
N ALA A 113 10.81 39.45 11.92
CA ALA A 113 11.34 39.90 10.65
C ALA A 113 12.45 40.96 10.79
N ALA A 114 12.43 41.75 11.87
CA ALA A 114 13.41 42.81 12.10
C ALA A 114 14.70 42.30 12.76
N SER A 115 14.57 41.38 13.72
CA SER A 115 15.69 40.89 14.54
C SER A 115 16.18 39.48 14.19
N GLY A 116 15.38 38.68 13.48
CA GLY A 116 15.67 37.26 13.21
C GLY A 116 15.55 36.34 14.42
N LEU A 117 15.15 36.87 15.58
CA LEU A 117 14.95 36.11 16.81
C LEU A 117 13.74 35.19 16.70
N ALA A 118 13.78 34.03 17.36
CA ALA A 118 12.67 33.09 17.36
C ALA A 118 11.49 33.65 18.17
N THR A 119 10.29 33.66 17.58
CA THR A 119 9.09 34.28 18.17
C THR A 119 8.06 33.27 18.66
N GLY A 120 8.32 31.96 18.51
CA GLY A 120 7.39 30.93 18.95
C GLY A 120 7.94 29.52 18.81
N LYS A 121 7.09 28.55 19.16
CA LYS A 121 7.39 27.13 18.98
C LYS A 121 7.50 26.79 17.49
N ARG A 122 8.39 25.84 17.17
CA ARG A 122 8.47 25.24 15.83
C ARG A 122 7.11 24.67 15.40
N LEU A 123 6.80 24.84 14.12
CA LEU A 123 5.59 24.37 13.46
C LEU A 123 5.97 23.25 12.49
N HIS A 124 5.51 22.05 12.78
CA HIS A 124 5.64 20.91 11.87
C HIS A 124 4.53 20.96 10.83
N LYS A 125 4.91 20.88 9.55
CA LYS A 125 3.94 20.59 8.49
C LYS A 125 3.65 19.08 8.49
N PRO A 126 2.43 18.65 8.09
CA PRO A 126 2.16 17.24 7.84
C PRO A 126 3.21 16.67 6.88
N ILE A 127 3.64 15.44 7.14
CA ILE A 127 4.47 14.69 6.20
C ILE A 127 3.54 14.22 5.08
N SER A 128 3.84 14.57 3.84
CA SER A 128 3.12 14.08 2.67
C SER A 128 3.95 13.05 1.94
N PHE A 129 3.36 11.90 1.65
CA PHE A 129 4.00 10.89 0.80
C PHE A 129 3.01 10.33 -0.21
N THR A 130 3.52 9.95 -1.38
CA THR A 130 2.73 9.41 -2.48
C THR A 130 3.07 7.95 -2.69
N LYS A 131 2.04 7.11 -2.83
CA LYS A 131 2.15 5.70 -3.22
C LYS A 131 1.17 5.38 -4.34
N GLU A 132 1.37 4.26 -5.02
CA GLU A 132 0.39 3.72 -5.98
C GLU A 132 -0.78 3.05 -5.22
N TRP A 133 -1.95 2.97 -5.84
CA TRP A 133 -3.07 2.23 -5.25
C TRP A 133 -2.73 0.75 -5.07
N GLY A 134 -3.19 0.16 -3.96
CA GLY A 134 -2.95 -1.25 -3.68
C GLY A 134 -3.70 -1.79 -2.46
N ALA A 135 -3.18 -2.88 -1.89
CA ALA A 135 -3.78 -3.58 -0.75
C ALA A 135 -3.88 -2.73 0.54
N ALA A 136 -2.98 -1.76 0.73
CA ALA A 136 -2.97 -0.86 1.89
C ALA A 136 -3.90 0.36 1.70
N THR A 137 -4.31 0.68 0.46
CA THR A 137 -5.18 1.83 0.15
C THR A 137 -6.48 1.83 0.98
N PRO A 138 -7.25 0.72 1.08
CA PRO A 138 -8.44 0.69 1.93
C PRO A 138 -8.11 0.84 3.43
N GLN A 139 -6.92 0.42 3.87
CA GLN A 139 -6.51 0.54 5.28
C GLN A 139 -6.20 2.00 5.65
N PHE A 140 -5.57 2.75 4.75
CA PHE A 140 -5.38 4.19 4.89
C PHE A 140 -6.73 4.92 4.89
N PHE A 141 -7.62 4.59 3.96
CA PHE A 141 -8.97 5.15 3.92
C PHE A 141 -9.76 4.88 5.23
N GLN A 142 -9.72 3.64 5.72
CA GLN A 142 -10.37 3.26 6.98
C GLN A 142 -9.75 4.00 8.17
N ALA A 143 -8.42 4.12 8.22
CA ALA A 143 -7.74 4.83 9.30
C ALA A 143 -8.09 6.34 9.30
N MET A 144 -8.21 6.96 8.13
CA MET A 144 -8.64 8.35 8.01
C MET A 144 -10.10 8.54 8.43
N THR A 145 -11.02 7.74 7.88
CA THR A 145 -12.46 7.87 8.13
C THR A 145 -12.87 7.56 9.56
N THR A 146 -12.12 6.69 10.25
CA THR A 146 -12.36 6.37 11.67
C THR A 146 -11.47 7.15 12.64
N ASN A 147 -10.64 8.06 12.12
CA ASN A 147 -9.62 8.77 12.88
C ASN A 147 -8.79 7.82 13.75
N GLU A 148 -8.39 6.69 13.17
CA GLU A 148 -7.54 5.72 13.83
C GLU A 148 -6.14 6.31 14.02
N ASN A 149 -5.66 6.21 15.24
CA ASN A 149 -4.28 6.53 15.55
C ASN A 149 -3.35 5.39 15.07
N LEU A 150 -2.29 5.77 14.39
CA LEU A 150 -1.21 4.90 13.94
C LEU A 150 -0.11 4.90 15.00
N LYS A 151 0.20 3.72 15.56
CA LYS A 151 1.26 3.57 16.55
C LYS A 151 2.60 4.01 15.98
N SER A 152 2.89 3.58 14.76
CA SER A 152 4.12 3.94 14.06
C SER A 152 3.93 4.02 12.56
N VAL A 153 4.59 5.00 11.96
CA VAL A 153 4.82 5.10 10.50
C VAL A 153 6.32 5.23 10.29
N LEU A 154 6.93 4.23 9.66
CA LEU A 154 8.37 4.18 9.40
C LEU A 154 8.62 4.35 7.91
N PHE A 155 9.37 5.39 7.56
CA PHE A 155 9.91 5.62 6.23
C PHE A 155 11.37 5.16 6.20
N GLU A 156 11.71 4.30 5.25
CA GLU A 156 13.05 3.75 5.07
C GLU A 156 13.56 4.11 3.68
N PHE A 157 14.58 4.97 3.62
CA PHE A 157 15.20 5.36 2.37
C PHE A 157 16.42 4.49 2.12
N THR A 158 16.54 4.00 0.89
CA THR A 158 17.55 3.04 0.52
C THR A 158 18.57 3.60 -0.46
N LYS A 159 19.73 2.98 -0.47
CA LYS A 159 20.81 3.16 -1.44
C LYS A 159 21.31 1.79 -1.86
N THR A 160 21.90 1.73 -3.04
CA THR A 160 22.62 0.55 -3.51
C THR A 160 24.10 0.70 -3.18
N ASN A 161 24.70 -0.31 -2.56
CA ASN A 161 26.14 -0.33 -2.31
C ASN A 161 26.93 -0.70 -3.58
N ALA A 162 28.26 -0.66 -3.52
CA ALA A 162 29.12 -1.01 -4.66
C ALA A 162 28.95 -2.48 -5.12
N ASN A 163 28.42 -3.36 -4.26
CA ASN A 163 28.16 -4.76 -4.56
C ASN A 163 26.77 -4.98 -5.18
N GLY A 164 26.01 -3.92 -5.43
CA GLY A 164 24.64 -4.02 -5.96
C GLY A 164 23.58 -4.35 -4.91
N GLU A 165 23.92 -4.38 -3.63
CA GLU A 165 22.95 -4.68 -2.56
C GLU A 165 22.28 -3.41 -2.06
N GLU A 166 20.96 -3.47 -1.96
CA GLU A 166 20.14 -2.40 -1.40
C GLU A 166 20.19 -2.44 0.14
N TYR A 167 20.47 -1.30 0.75
CA TYR A 167 20.47 -1.12 2.21
C TYR A 167 19.78 0.19 2.61
N VAL A 168 19.23 0.22 3.81
CA VAL A 168 18.58 1.41 4.39
C VAL A 168 19.65 2.32 4.99
N TYR A 169 19.82 3.51 4.43
CA TYR A 169 20.80 4.49 4.92
C TYR A 169 20.17 5.58 5.80
N PHE A 170 18.87 5.83 5.64
CA PHE A 170 18.17 6.90 6.34
C PHE A 170 16.77 6.46 6.73
N THR A 171 16.34 6.81 7.94
CA THR A 171 14.99 6.50 8.43
C THR A 171 14.31 7.73 9.00
N ILE A 172 12.99 7.79 8.80
CA ILE A 172 12.11 8.74 9.49
C ILE A 172 11.01 7.92 10.14
N LYS A 173 10.94 7.96 11.47
CA LYS A 173 9.94 7.23 12.25
C LYS A 173 9.02 8.21 12.94
N LEU A 174 7.74 8.07 12.67
CA LEU A 174 6.66 8.78 13.35
C LEU A 174 6.06 7.87 14.41
N THR A 175 5.76 8.45 15.57
CA THR A 175 5.06 7.77 16.65
C THR A 175 3.79 8.53 16.99
N ASN A 176 2.71 7.78 17.23
CA ASN A 176 1.38 8.32 17.52
C ASN A 176 0.94 9.31 16.43
N ALA A 177 0.73 8.76 15.24
CA ALA A 177 0.48 9.50 14.01
C ALA A 177 -0.98 9.37 13.57
N ASN A 178 -1.51 10.41 12.92
CA ASN A 178 -2.87 10.43 12.39
C ASN A 178 -2.84 10.87 10.92
N ILE A 179 -3.75 10.32 10.12
CA ILE A 179 -3.89 10.72 8.73
C ILE A 179 -4.71 12.01 8.70
N ALA A 180 -4.12 13.07 8.16
CA ALA A 180 -4.75 14.39 8.03
C ALA A 180 -5.46 14.57 6.69
N ASN A 181 -4.94 13.96 5.62
CA ASN A 181 -5.51 14.05 4.29
C ASN A 181 -5.14 12.84 3.45
N ILE A 182 -6.05 12.42 2.57
CA ILE A 182 -5.77 11.48 1.48
C ILE A 182 -6.32 12.10 0.20
N ASN A 183 -5.48 12.22 -0.83
CA ASN A 183 -5.85 12.71 -2.14
C ASN A 183 -5.58 11.61 -3.18
N TYR A 184 -6.62 11.22 -3.91
CA TYR A 184 -6.54 10.24 -4.98
C TYR A 184 -6.37 10.95 -6.31
N THR A 185 -5.31 10.63 -7.04
CA THR A 185 -5.02 11.21 -8.36
C THR A 185 -4.74 10.12 -9.37
N GLU A 186 -5.42 10.16 -10.50
CA GLU A 186 -5.05 9.38 -11.68
C GLU A 186 -4.38 10.32 -12.68
N ASP A 187 -3.10 10.09 -12.98
CA ASP A 187 -2.40 10.89 -13.99
C ASP A 187 -2.70 10.28 -15.38
N SER A 188 -3.92 10.50 -15.86
CA SER A 188 -4.42 9.95 -17.13
C SER A 188 -3.91 10.67 -18.37
N LEU A 189 -3.27 11.84 -18.20
CA LEU A 189 -2.68 12.61 -19.29
C LEU A 189 -1.16 12.51 -19.22
N ALA A 190 -0.56 11.79 -20.18
CA ALA A 190 0.88 11.68 -20.30
C ALA A 190 1.54 13.07 -20.44
N LYS A 191 2.06 13.61 -19.34
CA LYS A 191 2.93 14.79 -19.37
C LYS A 191 4.30 14.30 -19.80
N SER A 192 4.72 14.60 -21.03
CA SER A 192 6.04 14.20 -21.53
C SER A 192 7.12 14.42 -20.47
N GLY A 193 7.78 13.34 -20.03
CA GLY A 193 8.84 13.38 -19.02
C GLY A 193 8.42 13.17 -17.56
N ASP A 194 7.13 13.06 -17.20
CA ASP A 194 6.73 12.68 -15.83
C ASP A 194 6.80 11.16 -15.63
N PRO A 195 7.65 10.66 -14.73
CA PRO A 195 7.75 9.24 -14.44
C PRO A 195 6.49 8.62 -13.82
N SER A 196 5.52 9.41 -13.35
CA SER A 196 4.25 8.94 -12.80
C SER A 196 3.10 8.82 -13.81
N ASN A 197 3.34 9.11 -15.09
CA ASN A 197 2.33 9.04 -16.13
C ASN A 197 1.62 7.67 -16.19
N GLY A 198 0.29 7.70 -16.12
CA GLY A 198 -0.56 6.51 -16.19
C GLY A 198 -0.59 5.66 -14.93
N LEU A 199 -0.10 6.16 -13.79
CA LEU A 199 -0.26 5.50 -12.48
C LEU A 199 -1.45 6.08 -11.72
N GLN A 200 -2.16 5.22 -11.02
CA GLN A 200 -3.13 5.65 -10.02
C GLN A 200 -2.41 5.86 -8.68
N LEU A 201 -2.33 7.12 -8.26
CA LEU A 201 -1.60 7.53 -7.07
C LEU A 201 -2.54 7.93 -5.95
N GLU A 202 -2.10 7.72 -4.72
CA GLU A 202 -2.67 8.34 -3.53
C GLU A 202 -1.58 9.11 -2.79
N GLU A 203 -1.86 10.38 -2.51
CA GLU A 203 -1.05 11.24 -1.66
C GLU A 203 -1.66 11.26 -0.25
N ILE A 204 -0.86 10.86 0.72
CA ILE A 204 -1.28 10.70 2.12
C ILE A 204 -0.50 11.70 2.97
N SER A 205 -1.22 12.58 3.66
CA SER A 205 -0.64 13.52 4.61
C SER A 205 -0.83 13.00 6.04
N VAL A 206 0.24 12.95 6.81
CA VAL A 206 0.29 12.39 8.16
C VAL A 206 0.79 13.45 9.15
N THR A 207 0.04 13.63 10.23
CA THR A 207 0.46 14.37 11.42
C THR A 207 0.93 13.40 12.48
N PHE A 208 1.73 13.86 13.44
CA PHE A 208 2.39 12.98 14.41
C PHE A 208 2.66 13.72 15.72
N GLN A 209 2.79 12.94 16.80
CA GLN A 209 3.24 13.47 18.09
C GLN A 209 4.77 13.55 18.17
N LYS A 210 5.46 12.48 17.76
CA LYS A 210 6.92 12.37 17.84
C LYS A 210 7.49 11.95 16.50
N ILE A 211 8.61 12.56 16.14
CA ILE A 211 9.42 12.24 14.96
C ILE A 211 10.85 11.89 15.39
N GLU A 212 11.40 10.87 14.76
CA GLU A 212 12.79 10.45 14.90
C GLU A 212 13.39 10.33 13.50
N ILE A 213 14.51 11.00 13.29
CA ILE A 213 15.24 11.03 12.03
C ILE A 213 16.63 10.46 12.28
N GLU A 214 16.98 9.40 11.57
CA GLU A 214 18.25 8.70 11.73
C GLU A 214 18.96 8.61 10.38
N ASN A 215 20.24 9.01 10.36
CA ASN A 215 21.16 8.68 9.29
C ASN A 215 22.07 7.55 9.79
N LYS A 216 21.88 6.35 9.23
CA LYS A 216 22.61 5.13 9.63
C LYS A 216 24.08 5.18 9.20
N ASP A 217 24.37 5.73 8.03
CA ASP A 217 25.74 5.89 7.55
C ASP A 217 26.51 6.90 8.43
N GLY A 218 25.85 8.02 8.73
CA GLY A 218 26.40 9.08 9.57
C GLY A 218 26.37 8.78 11.06
N LYS A 219 25.64 7.74 11.49
CA LYS A 219 25.38 7.40 12.90
C LYS A 219 24.84 8.57 13.72
N THR A 220 24.02 9.40 13.09
CA THR A 220 23.40 10.57 13.74
C THR A 220 21.90 10.36 13.86
N ILE A 221 21.36 10.72 15.02
CA ILE A 221 19.92 10.65 15.30
C ILE A 221 19.45 11.99 15.86
N ALA A 222 18.27 12.42 15.42
CA ALA A 222 17.58 13.60 15.94
C ALA A 222 16.12 13.24 16.23
N THR A 223 15.59 13.74 17.34
CA THR A 223 14.21 13.48 17.76
C THR A 223 13.53 14.79 18.14
N ASP A 224 12.26 14.93 17.79
CA ASP A 224 11.40 15.99 18.33
C ASP A 224 10.05 15.40 18.76
N ASP A 225 9.49 15.94 19.84
CA ASP A 225 8.24 15.48 20.43
C ASP A 225 7.37 16.69 20.79
N TRP A 226 6.16 16.71 20.26
CA TRP A 226 5.20 17.78 20.51
C TRP A 226 4.73 17.82 21.98
N SER A 227 4.70 16.66 22.66
CA SER A 227 4.20 16.55 24.03
C SER A 227 5.15 17.10 25.09
N VAL A 228 6.43 17.27 24.74
CA VAL A 228 7.42 17.85 25.62
C VAL A 228 7.39 19.37 25.44
N ASN A 229 6.95 20.09 26.48
CA ASN A 229 7.16 21.53 26.55
C ASN A 229 8.66 21.79 26.75
N ASN A 230 9.36 22.03 25.64
CA ASN A 230 10.69 22.61 25.65
C ASN A 230 10.63 24.11 25.93
#